data_AF-A0A7C5BKB8-F1
#
_entry.id   AF-A0A7C5BKB8-F1
#
_cell.length_a   1.000
_cell.length_b   1.000
_cell.length_c   1.000
_cell.angle_alpha   90.00
_cell.angle_beta   90.00
_cell.angle_gamma   90.00
#
_symmetry.space_group_name_H-M   'P 1'
#
loop_
_entity.id
_entity.type
_entity.pdbx_description
1 polymer ?
#
loop_
_entity_poly.entity_id
_entity_poly.type
_entity_poly.pdbx_seq_one_letter_code
_entity_poly.pdbx_strand_id
1 'polypeptide(L)'
;MIGNEPEEGNSDLVIEALEHRIRIQAILRFIYIPIALLVALILVALTVYHFGISSVTIAMPTIITICGFGVAFVGAFWDFGARKYLNSLANSRIMFTEKDITMINKQQLQLTLIYIGIAGLYILAAFFIYMFL
;
A
#
# COMPACT_ATOMS: atom_id res chain seq x y z
N MET A 1 24.40 35.86 -31.90
CA MET A 1 23.29 34.94 -31.61
C MET A 1 23.88 33.77 -30.85
N ILE A 2 23.74 33.77 -29.53
CA ILE A 2 24.23 32.69 -28.67
C ILE A 2 23.21 31.56 -28.82
N GLY A 3 23.62 30.47 -29.44
CA GLY A 3 22.82 29.26 -29.51
C GLY A 3 22.70 28.66 -28.12
N ASN A 4 21.50 28.71 -27.55
CA ASN A 4 21.15 27.87 -26.41
C ASN A 4 20.99 26.45 -26.96
N GLU A 5 22.00 25.61 -26.77
CA GLU A 5 21.83 24.17 -26.87
C GLU A 5 20.75 23.75 -25.85
N PRO A 6 19.76 22.93 -26.24
CA PRO A 6 18.71 22.53 -25.33
C PRO A 6 19.30 21.67 -24.21
N GLU A 7 18.93 21.99 -22.97
CA GLU A 7 19.31 21.31 -21.74
C GLU A 7 18.82 19.84 -21.72
N GLU A 8 19.52 18.94 -22.41
CA GLU A 8 19.23 17.49 -22.41
C GLU A 8 19.15 16.93 -20.98
N GLY A 9 20.06 17.36 -20.10
CA GLY A 9 20.10 16.94 -18.70
C GLY A 9 18.94 17.46 -17.81
N ASN A 10 18.24 18.52 -18.19
CA ASN A 10 17.09 19.02 -17.44
C ASN A 10 15.81 18.27 -17.82
N SER A 11 15.71 17.81 -19.07
CA SER A 11 14.57 17.02 -19.54
C SER A 11 14.48 15.65 -18.87
N ASP A 12 15.62 14.97 -18.70
CA ASP A 12 15.69 13.66 -18.05
C ASP A 12 15.34 13.73 -16.56
N LEU A 13 15.83 14.76 -15.85
CA LEU A 13 15.49 15.00 -14.44
C LEU A 13 14.00 15.30 -14.24
N VAL A 14 13.38 16.04 -15.17
CA VAL A 14 11.94 16.34 -15.12
C VAL A 14 11.11 15.07 -15.38
N ILE A 15 11.52 14.23 -16.34
CA ILE A 15 10.85 12.96 -16.63
C ILE A 15 10.96 12.00 -15.42
N GLU A 16 12.15 11.86 -14.85
CA GLU A 16 12.39 10.98 -13.69
C GLU A 16 11.60 11.46 -12.45
N ALA A 17 11.55 12.76 -12.20
CA ALA A 17 10.74 13.34 -11.12
C ALA A 17 9.23 13.14 -11.34
N LEU A 18 8.77 13.20 -12.60
CA LEU A 18 7.37 12.99 -12.95
C LEU A 18 6.97 11.51 -12.75
N GLU A 19 7.80 10.57 -13.22
CA GLU A 19 7.60 9.13 -13.01
C GLU A 19 7.57 8.77 -11.53
N HIS A 20 8.48 9.35 -10.75
CA HIS A 20 8.54 9.14 -9.30
C HIS A 20 7.26 9.63 -8.60
N ARG A 21 6.75 10.82 -8.96
CA ARG A 21 5.50 11.36 -8.41
C ARG A 21 4.28 10.49 -8.76
N ILE A 22 4.21 9.99 -10.01
CA ILE A 22 3.12 9.11 -10.46
C ILE A 22 3.15 7.78 -9.68
N ARG A 23 4.33 7.19 -9.48
CA ARG A 23 4.49 5.99 -8.64
C ARG A 23 4.04 6.22 -7.21
N ILE A 24 4.45 7.33 -6.59
CA ILE A 24 4.04 7.68 -5.22
C ILE A 24 2.52 7.83 -5.13
N GLN A 25 1.89 8.55 -6.06
CA GLN A 25 0.43 8.70 -6.05
C GLN A 25 -0.30 7.37 -6.20
N ALA A 26 0.21 6.46 -7.04
CA ALA A 26 -0.36 5.13 -7.17
C ALA A 26 -0.25 4.35 -5.85
N ILE A 27 0.92 4.35 -5.21
CA ILE A 27 1.16 3.69 -3.92
C ILE A 27 0.27 4.27 -2.82
N LEU A 28 0.16 5.61 -2.73
CA LEU A 28 -0.66 6.28 -1.73
C LEU A 28 -2.14 5.90 -1.83
N ARG A 29 -2.67 5.70 -3.04
CA ARG A 29 -4.05 5.23 -3.22
C ARG A 29 -4.28 3.84 -2.62
N PHE A 30 -3.29 2.95 -2.71
CA PHE A 30 -3.38 1.60 -2.13
C PHE A 30 -3.19 1.60 -0.61
N ILE A 31 -2.41 2.54 -0.06
CA ILE A 31 -2.20 2.68 1.39
C ILE A 31 -3.41 3.33 2.08
N TYR A 32 -4.08 4.27 1.40
CA TYR A 32 -5.13 5.09 2.02
C TYR A 32 -6.28 4.26 2.61
N ILE A 33 -6.79 3.28 1.86
CA ILE A 33 -7.95 2.46 2.28
C ILE A 33 -7.66 1.69 3.59
N PRO A 34 -6.60 0.87 3.70
CA PRO A 34 -6.33 0.14 4.93
C PRO A 34 -5.95 1.06 6.10
N ILE A 35 -5.35 2.23 5.86
CA ILE A 35 -5.10 3.21 6.92
C ILE A 35 -6.40 3.88 7.40
N ALA A 36 -7.28 4.29 6.48
CA ALA A 36 -8.57 4.88 6.83
C ALA A 36 -9.43 3.91 7.64
N LEU A 37 -9.43 2.62 7.26
CA LEU A 37 -10.10 1.56 8.03
C LEU A 37 -9.51 1.42 9.45
N LEU A 38 -8.18 1.47 9.60
CA LEU A 38 -7.53 1.40 10.91
C LEU A 38 -7.96 2.57 11.80
N VAL A 39 -7.93 3.79 11.25
CA VAL A 39 -8.35 5.00 11.96
C VAL A 39 -9.82 4.89 12.39
N ALA A 40 -10.70 4.41 11.51
CA ALA A 40 -12.10 4.21 11.83
C ALA A 40 -12.28 3.19 12.99
N LEU A 41 -11.56 2.07 12.96
CA LEU A 41 -11.62 1.07 14.03
C LEU A 41 -11.14 1.63 15.38
N ILE A 42 -10.07 2.42 15.38
CA ILE A 42 -9.58 3.09 16.60
C ILE A 42 -10.62 4.08 17.14
N LEU A 43 -11.24 4.89 16.27
CA LEU A 43 -12.28 5.84 16.67
C LEU A 43 -13.52 5.13 17.25
N VAL A 44 -13.93 3.99 16.67
CA VAL A 44 -15.01 3.19 17.23
C VAL A 44 -14.62 2.65 18.61
N ALA A 45 -13.41 2.08 18.76
CA ALA A 45 -12.94 1.57 20.04
C ALA A 45 -12.94 2.67 21.14
N LEU A 46 -12.42 3.86 20.81
CA LEU A 46 -12.40 5.02 21.72
C LEU A 46 -13.81 5.51 22.08
N THR A 47 -14.71 5.59 21.10
CA THR A 47 -16.08 6.06 21.32
C THR A 47 -16.80 5.09 22.25
N VAL A 48 -16.73 3.79 21.98
CA VAL A 48 -17.41 2.77 22.78
C VAL A 48 -16.82 2.66 24.20
N TYR A 49 -15.50 2.80 24.34
CA TYR A 49 -14.85 2.90 25.64
C TYR A 49 -15.36 4.11 26.45
N HIS A 50 -15.53 5.27 25.80
CA HIS A 50 -16.06 6.47 26.45
C HIS A 50 -17.49 6.28 26.98
N PHE A 51 -18.31 5.44 26.35
CA PHE A 51 -19.65 5.07 26.83
C PHE A 51 -19.64 4.00 27.94
N GLY A 52 -18.46 3.58 28.42
CA GLY A 52 -18.32 2.71 29.59
C GLY A 52 -18.49 1.22 29.30
N ILE A 53 -18.46 0.80 28.04
CA ILE A 53 -18.60 -0.62 27.67
C ILE A 53 -17.23 -1.31 27.81
N SER A 54 -16.98 -1.93 28.96
CA SER A 54 -15.68 -2.55 29.29
C SER A 54 -15.32 -3.75 28.42
N SER A 55 -16.29 -4.41 27.77
CA SER A 55 -16.01 -5.54 26.88
C SER A 55 -15.23 -5.15 25.62
N VAL A 56 -15.13 -3.85 25.33
CA VAL A 56 -14.38 -3.36 24.16
C VAL A 56 -12.89 -3.60 24.26
N THR A 57 -12.32 -3.57 25.47
CA THR A 57 -10.87 -3.73 25.68
C THR A 57 -10.40 -5.15 25.34
N ILE A 58 -11.32 -6.12 25.37
CA ILE A 58 -11.07 -7.52 25.00
C ILE A 58 -11.42 -7.77 23.53
N ALA A 59 -12.59 -7.30 23.07
CA ALA A 59 -13.09 -7.63 21.74
C ALA A 59 -12.42 -6.83 20.60
N MET A 60 -12.16 -5.53 20.81
CA MET A 60 -11.63 -4.65 19.75
C MET A 60 -10.22 -5.00 19.32
N PRO A 61 -9.27 -5.31 20.23
CA PRO A 61 -7.95 -5.77 19.80
C PRO A 61 -8.03 -6.99 18.88
N THR A 62 -8.88 -7.97 19.20
CA THR A 62 -9.07 -9.16 18.35
C THR A 62 -9.62 -8.78 16.97
N ILE A 63 -10.63 -7.91 16.90
CA ILE A 63 -11.20 -7.44 15.63
C ILE A 63 -10.13 -6.73 14.80
N ILE A 64 -9.37 -5.82 15.41
CA ILE A 64 -8.29 -5.09 14.73
C ILE A 64 -7.21 -6.06 14.26
N THR A 65 -6.81 -7.05 15.06
CA THR A 65 -5.84 -8.07 14.64
C THR A 65 -6.34 -8.89 13.44
N ILE A 66 -7.60 -9.34 13.46
CA ILE A 66 -8.21 -10.07 12.33
C ILE A 66 -8.24 -9.19 11.07
N CYS A 67 -8.61 -7.92 11.20
CA CYS A 67 -8.55 -6.97 10.09
C CYS A 67 -7.12 -6.78 9.57
N GLY A 68 -6.12 -6.71 10.47
CA GLY A 68 -4.70 -6.63 10.11
C GLY A 68 -4.23 -7.84 9.30
N PHE A 69 -4.61 -9.05 9.70
CA PHE A 69 -4.35 -10.25 8.90
C PHE A 69 -5.08 -10.23 7.56
N GLY A 70 -6.32 -9.74 7.52
CA GLY A 70 -7.06 -9.52 6.29
C GLY A 70 -6.33 -8.57 5.34
N VAL A 71 -5.80 -7.45 5.85
CA VAL A 71 -4.98 -6.51 5.07
C VAL A 71 -3.71 -7.18 4.56
N ALA A 72 -2.97 -7.91 5.39
CA ALA A 72 -1.78 -8.64 4.95
C ALA A 72 -2.11 -9.67 3.86
N PHE A 73 -3.20 -10.42 4.02
CA PHE A 73 -3.64 -11.42 3.06
C PHE A 73 -4.06 -10.77 1.74
N VAL A 74 -4.83 -9.69 1.79
CA VAL A 74 -5.18 -8.89 0.60
C VAL A 74 -3.90 -8.39 -0.07
N GLY A 75 -2.93 -7.88 0.67
CA GLY A 75 -1.64 -7.46 0.12
C GLY A 75 -0.84 -8.59 -0.53
N ALA A 76 -0.88 -9.80 0.02
CA ALA A 76 -0.17 -10.94 -0.54
C ALA A 76 -0.85 -11.51 -1.80
N PHE A 77 -2.18 -11.44 -1.88
CA PHE A 77 -2.99 -12.05 -2.95
C PHE A 77 -3.50 -11.07 -4.00
N TRP A 78 -3.44 -9.76 -3.75
CA TRP A 78 -3.81 -8.78 -4.75
C TRP A 78 -2.76 -8.80 -5.86
N ASP A 79 -3.19 -9.26 -7.03
CA ASP A 79 -2.37 -9.31 -8.24
C ASP A 79 -2.09 -7.86 -8.69
N PHE A 80 -1.02 -7.27 -8.14
CA PHE A 80 -0.60 -5.89 -8.35
C PHE A 80 -0.02 -5.67 -9.74
N GLY A 81 -0.87 -5.85 -10.75
CA GLY A 81 -0.56 -5.49 -12.13
C GLY A 81 0.00 -6.61 -12.99
N ALA A 82 0.25 -7.83 -12.48
CA ALA A 82 0.66 -8.93 -13.38
C ALA A 82 -0.47 -9.20 -14.38
N ARG A 83 -1.74 -9.26 -13.93
CA ARG A 83 -2.90 -9.36 -14.84
C ARG A 83 -3.02 -8.25 -15.88
N LYS A 84 -2.76 -6.99 -15.50
CA LYS A 84 -2.93 -5.83 -16.40
C LYS A 84 -1.80 -5.74 -17.41
N TYR A 85 -0.59 -6.07 -16.98
CA TYR A 85 0.61 -6.12 -17.80
C TYR A 85 0.60 -7.35 -18.73
N LEU A 86 0.18 -8.52 -18.23
CA LEU A 86 -0.09 -9.72 -19.04
C LEU A 86 -1.13 -9.44 -20.13
N ASN A 87 -2.23 -8.76 -19.79
CA ASN A 87 -3.24 -8.37 -20.79
C ASN A 87 -2.71 -7.35 -21.81
N SER A 88 -1.84 -6.42 -21.41
CA SER A 88 -1.23 -5.46 -22.32
C SER A 88 -0.19 -6.12 -23.26
N LEU A 89 0.55 -7.10 -22.76
CA LEU A 89 1.51 -7.90 -23.54
C LEU A 89 0.82 -8.88 -24.49
N ALA A 90 -0.26 -9.53 -24.04
CA ALA A 90 -1.08 -10.40 -24.88
C ALA A 90 -1.67 -9.63 -26.08
N ASN A 91 -2.06 -8.36 -25.86
CA ASN A 91 -2.56 -7.49 -26.92
C ASN A 91 -1.47 -6.94 -27.85
N SER A 92 -0.21 -6.83 -27.40
CA SER A 92 0.89 -6.26 -28.22
C SER A 92 1.70 -7.30 -29.00
N ARG A 93 1.47 -8.61 -28.80
CA ARG A 93 2.26 -9.73 -29.38
C ARG A 93 3.77 -9.65 -29.13
N ILE A 94 4.21 -8.90 -28.12
CA ILE A 94 5.63 -8.79 -27.76
C ILE A 94 6.00 -9.99 -26.88
N MET A 95 7.13 -10.64 -27.16
CA MET A 95 7.62 -11.78 -26.38
C MET A 95 7.91 -11.37 -24.93
N PHE A 96 7.48 -12.21 -24.00
CA PHE A 96 7.81 -12.09 -22.57
C PHE A 96 9.32 -12.15 -22.38
N THR A 97 9.94 -11.09 -21.86
CA THR A 97 11.37 -11.10 -21.54
C THR A 97 11.58 -11.36 -20.05
N GLU A 98 12.66 -12.05 -19.66
CA GLU A 98 13.01 -12.28 -18.25
C GLU A 98 13.13 -10.97 -17.44
N LYS A 99 13.50 -9.87 -18.10
CA LYS A 99 13.55 -8.53 -17.49
C LYS A 99 12.19 -8.06 -17.01
N ASP A 100 11.12 -8.37 -17.74
CA ASP A 100 9.76 -7.95 -17.40
C ASP A 100 9.24 -8.73 -16.19
N ILE A 101 9.51 -10.04 -16.13
CA ILE A 101 9.20 -10.90 -14.97
C ILE A 101 9.89 -10.37 -13.71
N THR A 102 11.16 -10.00 -13.84
CA THR A 102 11.95 -9.46 -12.72
C THR A 102 11.38 -8.14 -12.23
N MET A 103 10.94 -7.27 -13.14
CA MET A 103 10.34 -5.98 -12.79
C MET A 103 8.97 -6.15 -12.09
N ILE A 104 8.12 -7.07 -12.56
CA ILE A 104 6.83 -7.39 -11.92
C ILE A 104 7.06 -7.94 -10.52
N ASN A 105 7.95 -8.92 -10.37
CA ASN A 105 8.26 -9.50 -9.05
C ASN A 105 8.78 -8.45 -8.08
N LYS A 106 9.61 -7.50 -8.55
CA LYS A 106 10.11 -6.41 -7.71
C LYS A 106 8.98 -5.47 -7.25
N GLN A 107 8.04 -5.14 -8.13
CA GLN A 107 6.89 -4.30 -7.78
C GLN A 107 5.93 -5.01 -6.82
N GLN A 108 5.64 -6.29 -7.07
CA GLN A 108 4.81 -7.11 -6.18
C GLN A 108 5.45 -7.22 -4.79
N LEU A 109 6.76 -7.46 -4.71
CA LEU A 109 7.48 -7.51 -3.44
C LEU A 109 7.38 -6.19 -2.67
N GLN A 110 7.56 -5.04 -3.34
CA GLN A 110 7.44 -3.73 -2.71
C GLN A 110 6.04 -3.49 -2.13
N LEU A 111 4.99 -3.81 -2.89
CA LEU A 111 3.61 -3.66 -2.44
C LEU A 111 3.27 -4.61 -1.29
N THR A 112 3.68 -5.88 -1.38
CA THR A 112 3.53 -6.85 -0.29
C THR A 112 4.21 -6.35 0.99
N LEU A 113 5.42 -5.80 0.90
CA LEU A 113 6.14 -5.25 2.05
C LEU A 113 5.36 -4.08 2.70
N ILE A 114 4.78 -3.20 1.88
CA ILE A 114 3.94 -2.09 2.36
C ILE A 114 2.72 -2.63 3.11
N TYR A 115 2.01 -3.60 2.55
CA TYR A 115 0.83 -4.19 3.20
C TYR A 115 1.17 -4.95 4.47
N ILE A 116 2.32 -5.64 4.52
CA ILE A 116 2.84 -6.24 5.76
C ILE A 116 3.14 -5.15 6.79
N GLY A 117 3.76 -4.03 6.38
CA GLY A 117 4.00 -2.90 7.26
C GLY A 117 2.71 -2.32 7.84
N ILE A 118 1.67 -2.17 7.02
CA ILE A 118 0.35 -1.70 7.47
C ILE A 118 -0.29 -2.72 8.41
N ALA A 119 -0.24 -4.01 8.11
CA ALA A 119 -0.72 -5.05 9.02
C ALA A 119 0.03 -5.01 10.37
N GLY A 120 1.32 -4.70 10.35
CA GLY A 120 2.10 -4.41 11.56
C GLY A 120 1.53 -3.25 12.37
N LEU A 121 1.09 -2.16 11.72
CA LEU A 121 0.41 -1.04 12.40
C LEU A 121 -0.93 -1.48 13.04
N TYR A 122 -1.68 -2.37 12.41
CA TYR A 122 -2.89 -2.94 13.00
C TYR A 122 -2.58 -3.73 14.28
N ILE A 123 -1.57 -4.61 14.23
CA ILE A 123 -1.16 -5.40 15.41
C ILE A 123 -0.68 -4.47 16.52
N LEU A 124 0.10 -3.44 16.18
CA LEU A 124 0.58 -2.46 17.14
C LEU A 124 -0.60 -1.70 17.79
N ALA A 125 -1.56 -1.23 16.98
CA ALA A 125 -2.74 -0.54 17.49
C ALA A 125 -3.61 -1.44 18.39
N ALA A 126 -3.81 -2.70 18.01
CA ALA A 126 -4.51 -3.69 18.82
C ALA A 126 -3.81 -3.88 20.18
N PHE A 127 -2.48 -3.99 20.19
CA PHE A 127 -1.69 -4.08 21.42
C PHE A 127 -1.85 -2.83 22.29
N PHE A 128 -1.81 -1.63 21.71
CA PHE A 128 -2.04 -0.39 22.46
C PHE A 128 -3.44 -0.32 23.07
N ILE A 129 -4.47 -0.69 22.32
CA ILE A 129 -5.85 -0.70 22.84
C ILE A 129 -5.98 -1.72 23.97
N TYR A 130 -5.38 -2.91 23.85
CA TYR A 130 -5.44 -3.92 24.90
C TYR A 130 -4.70 -3.51 26.19
N MET A 131 -3.59 -2.79 26.06
CA MET A 131 -2.74 -2.40 27.20
C MET A 131 -3.21 -1.13 27.91
N PHE A 132 -3.81 -0.18 27.19
CA PHE A 132 -4.03 1.19 27.69
C PHE A 132 -5.49 1.63 27.70
N LEU A 133 -6.39 0.91 27.02
CA LEU A 133 -7.83 1.14 27.05
C LEU A 133 -8.48 0.10 27.97
#